data_AF-A0AAV2AT29-F1
#
_entry.id   AF-A0AAV2AT29-F1
#
_cell.length_a   1.000
_cell.length_b   1.000
_cell.length_c   1.000
_cell.angle_alpha   90.00
_cell.angle_beta   90.00
_cell.angle_gamma   90.00
#
_symmetry.space_group_name_H-M   'P 1'
#
loop_
_entity.id
_entity.type
_entity.pdbx_description
1 polymer ?
#
loop_
_entity_poly.entity_id
_entity_poly.type
_entity_poly.pdbx_seq_one_letter_code
_entity_poly.pdbx_strand_id
1 'polypeptide(L)'
;MASDAAEKQQRVLPLFEYCALPTKTKFGLRVERDPKLRGLGILGRGQLFSTFHHDHLVEANKLAEVLLGAETFDEFVDLCHQARDFVNEALYVYAVSVAILHREDCRGVSLPPIQEVFPDKFFPVETIYKAFKVANSHPDKEIIVDKEATGNILDPEYNLAYYREDVGINAHHWHWHLVYPSTWDAAVTGKHKDRKGEIFYYMHQQMCARYDCERLSNGLARMIPFHNFHEKLEGYSAHLSSFINGLPYASRPSGMQLHDIHGTGVQDLERWRERILDAINLGSVTDTDGRETILDETHGIDILGDIIESSHESKNPEYYGSLHNWGHVLMANVLDPDGRYQNNPGVMDDSATALRDPIFYRWHRFIDDMFNEYKKKLSAYNSDDVSPKGLFEIFNYLPLTKQSSKLKLLYCKIPVYKNFHCYNKNFLLIKCYPILCVPYIYIYYLIVHF
;
A
#
# COMPACT_ATOMS: atom_id res chain seq x y z
N MET A 1 -23.77 16.96 -15.00
CA MET A 1 -22.99 15.83 -14.43
C MET A 1 -21.53 15.89 -14.86
N ALA A 2 -21.16 15.80 -16.14
CA ALA A 2 -19.75 15.93 -16.57
C ALA A 2 -19.13 17.32 -16.27
N SER A 3 -19.93 18.39 -16.31
CA SER A 3 -19.50 19.76 -15.97
C SER A 3 -19.13 19.94 -14.49
N ASP A 4 -19.84 19.26 -13.59
CA ASP A 4 -19.63 19.33 -12.14
C ASP A 4 -18.38 18.54 -11.71
N ALA A 5 -18.19 17.33 -12.24
CA ALA A 5 -17.00 16.52 -11.96
C ALA A 5 -15.71 17.19 -12.45
N ALA A 6 -15.73 17.84 -13.62
CA ALA A 6 -14.57 18.56 -14.14
C ALA A 6 -14.21 19.79 -13.30
N GLU A 7 -15.21 20.53 -12.81
CA GLU A 7 -15.01 21.66 -11.90
C GLU A 7 -14.43 21.19 -10.56
N LYS A 8 -15.00 20.14 -9.97
CA LYS A 8 -14.49 19.51 -8.74
C LYS A 8 -13.06 19.00 -8.93
N GLN A 9 -12.74 18.39 -10.07
CA GLN A 9 -11.39 17.95 -10.41
C GLN A 9 -10.39 19.12 -10.37
N GLN A 10 -10.76 20.29 -10.92
CA GLN A 10 -9.90 21.48 -10.91
C GLN A 10 -9.65 22.01 -9.50
N ARG A 11 -10.60 21.80 -8.57
CA ARG A 11 -10.47 22.20 -7.16
C ARG A 11 -9.71 21.19 -6.32
N VAL A 12 -9.78 19.90 -6.67
CA VAL A 12 -9.09 18.82 -5.95
C VAL A 12 -7.60 18.75 -6.29
N LEU A 13 -7.21 18.90 -7.57
CA LEU A 13 -5.80 18.77 -7.96
C LEU A 13 -4.84 19.66 -7.16
N PRO A 14 -5.13 20.97 -6.91
CA PRO A 14 -4.27 21.83 -6.10
C PRO A 14 -4.06 21.37 -4.65
N LEU A 15 -4.95 20.54 -4.09
CA LEU A 15 -4.80 20.00 -2.74
C LEU A 15 -3.56 19.11 -2.63
N PHE A 16 -3.14 18.46 -3.72
CA PHE A 16 -2.02 17.52 -3.79
C PHE A 16 -0.71 18.12 -4.35
N GLU A 17 -0.72 19.39 -4.74
CA GLU A 17 0.47 20.07 -5.26
C GLU A 17 1.26 20.69 -4.12
N TYR A 18 2.58 20.47 -4.08
CA TYR A 18 3.50 20.95 -3.04
C TYR A 18 3.16 20.49 -1.62
N CYS A 19 2.62 19.27 -1.43
CA CYS A 19 2.26 18.75 -0.11
C CYS A 19 3.45 18.61 0.84
N ALA A 20 4.61 18.19 0.30
CA ALA A 20 5.85 18.05 1.04
C ALA A 20 6.46 19.40 1.47
N LEU A 21 6.00 20.53 0.91
CA LEU A 21 6.57 21.85 1.19
C LEU A 21 5.82 22.55 2.32
N PRO A 22 6.53 23.24 3.25
CA PRO A 22 5.88 24.08 4.24
C PRO A 22 5.14 25.24 3.58
N THR A 23 3.84 25.39 3.85
CA THR A 23 3.04 26.54 3.42
C THR A 23 3.35 27.79 4.25
N LYS A 24 4.62 28.20 4.40
CA LYS A 24 4.99 29.37 5.23
C LYS A 24 4.41 30.70 4.75
N THR A 25 3.83 30.76 3.55
CA THR A 25 3.56 32.03 2.86
C THR A 25 2.13 32.25 2.36
N LYS A 26 1.13 31.38 2.61
CA LYS A 26 -0.18 31.57 1.97
C LYS A 26 -1.38 32.02 2.81
N PHE A 27 -1.46 31.76 4.11
CA PHE A 27 -2.48 32.42 4.94
C PHE A 27 -1.93 32.63 6.35
N GLY A 28 -2.08 33.86 6.86
CA GLY A 28 -1.67 34.18 8.22
C GLY A 28 -2.35 33.22 9.21
N LEU A 29 -1.62 32.86 10.25
CA LEU A 29 -2.02 32.14 11.48
C LEU A 29 -3.22 32.78 12.25
N ARG A 30 -4.23 33.30 11.54
CA ARG A 30 -5.28 34.20 12.06
C ARG A 30 -6.71 33.77 11.69
N VAL A 31 -6.90 32.58 11.14
CA VAL A 31 -8.24 31.99 11.02
C VAL A 31 -8.46 31.10 12.24
N GLU A 32 -9.54 31.35 12.98
CA GLU A 32 -10.03 30.40 13.98
C GLU A 32 -10.33 29.09 13.25
N ARG A 33 -9.53 28.06 13.53
CA ARG A 33 -9.67 26.76 12.87
C ARG A 33 -11.03 26.19 13.19
N ASP A 34 -11.64 25.52 12.21
CA ASP A 34 -12.91 24.84 12.42
C ASP A 34 -12.79 23.91 13.64
N PRO A 35 -13.73 23.98 14.61
CA PRO A 35 -13.72 23.11 15.79
C PRO A 35 -13.65 21.61 15.47
N LYS A 36 -14.12 21.18 14.29
CA LYS A 36 -14.03 19.79 13.81
C LYS A 36 -12.59 19.31 13.68
N LEU A 37 -11.63 20.21 13.44
CA LEU A 37 -10.21 19.89 13.29
C LEU A 37 -9.44 19.81 14.63
N ARG A 38 -10.13 19.97 15.77
CA ARG A 38 -9.50 19.98 17.09
C ARG A 38 -8.86 18.64 17.43
N GLY A 39 -7.62 18.68 17.90
CA GLY A 39 -6.86 17.49 18.31
C GLY A 39 -6.31 16.67 17.14
N LEU A 40 -6.07 17.34 16.01
CA LEU A 40 -5.20 16.88 14.92
C LEU A 40 -3.86 17.65 14.98
N GLY A 41 -2.84 17.19 14.27
CA GLY A 41 -1.48 17.72 14.29
C GLY A 41 -0.59 17.10 15.36
N ILE A 42 -0.85 15.85 15.76
CA ILE A 42 -0.16 15.16 16.86
C ILE A 42 1.18 14.60 16.37
N LEU A 43 1.19 13.85 15.26
CA LEU A 43 2.40 13.33 14.61
C LEU A 43 3.36 14.46 14.24
N GLY A 44 2.80 15.61 13.88
CA GLY A 44 3.56 16.78 13.47
C GLY A 44 4.13 16.65 12.04
N ARG A 45 4.45 17.81 11.47
CA ARG A 45 5.06 17.90 10.14
C ARG A 45 6.53 17.53 10.17
N GLY A 46 7.05 17.04 9.05
CA GLY A 46 8.46 16.64 8.95
C GLY A 46 8.75 15.22 9.47
N GLN A 47 7.75 14.50 9.96
CA GLN A 47 7.84 13.09 10.36
C GLN A 47 7.32 12.18 9.25
N LEU A 48 7.80 10.94 9.19
CA LEU A 48 7.26 9.94 8.28
C LEU A 48 5.93 9.40 8.83
N PHE A 49 4.91 9.39 7.98
CA PHE A 49 3.62 8.76 8.25
C PHE A 49 3.64 7.32 7.74
N SER A 50 3.01 6.43 8.50
CA SER A 50 2.89 5.01 8.20
C SER A 50 1.47 4.55 8.50
N THR A 51 0.94 3.72 7.60
CA THR A 51 -0.38 3.10 7.75
C THR A 51 -0.32 1.83 8.62
N PHE A 52 0.85 1.44 9.11
CA PHE A 52 1.04 0.27 9.97
C PHE A 52 1.15 0.65 11.45
N HIS A 53 1.48 1.91 11.76
CA HIS A 53 1.51 2.43 13.12
C HIS A 53 0.11 2.84 13.60
N HIS A 54 -0.33 2.26 14.72
CA HIS A 54 -1.65 2.54 15.30
C HIS A 54 -1.87 4.03 15.59
N ASP A 55 -0.92 4.71 16.24
CA ASP A 55 -1.05 6.13 16.61
C ASP A 55 -1.18 7.05 15.39
N HIS A 56 -0.45 6.73 14.31
CA HIS A 56 -0.53 7.45 13.04
C HIS A 56 -1.91 7.24 12.39
N LEU A 57 -2.38 6.00 12.38
CA LEU A 57 -3.68 5.63 11.83
C LEU A 57 -4.84 6.27 12.59
N VAL A 58 -4.78 6.38 13.92
CA VAL A 58 -5.83 7.04 14.72
C VAL A 58 -5.98 8.50 14.31
N GLU A 59 -4.86 9.23 14.16
CA GLU A 59 -4.90 10.61 13.70
C GLU A 59 -5.38 10.73 12.24
N ALA A 60 -4.90 9.84 11.36
CA ALA A 60 -5.31 9.79 9.96
C ALA A 60 -6.80 9.54 9.80
N ASN A 61 -7.34 8.60 10.57
CA ASN A 61 -8.74 8.24 10.57
C ASN A 61 -9.60 9.39 11.05
N LYS A 62 -9.20 10.07 12.14
CA LYS A 62 -9.91 11.25 12.63
C LYS A 62 -10.03 12.36 11.59
N LEU A 63 -8.96 12.63 10.83
CA LEU A 63 -9.04 13.59 9.72
C LEU A 63 -9.95 13.06 8.60
N ALA A 64 -9.84 11.78 8.24
CA ALA A 64 -10.70 11.18 7.21
C ALA A 64 -12.19 11.26 7.58
N GLU A 65 -12.57 10.97 8.83
CA GLU A 65 -13.94 11.08 9.33
C GLU A 65 -14.48 12.51 9.27
N VAL A 66 -13.67 13.51 9.67
CA VAL A 66 -14.04 14.94 9.55
C VAL A 66 -14.31 15.30 8.09
N LEU A 67 -13.47 14.84 7.16
CA LEU A 67 -13.62 15.11 5.73
C LEU A 67 -14.79 14.34 5.09
N LEU A 68 -15.05 13.11 5.54
CA LEU A 68 -16.21 12.31 5.10
C LEU A 68 -17.52 12.92 5.61
N GLY A 69 -17.51 13.47 6.82
CA GLY A 69 -18.67 14.11 7.47
C GLY A 69 -18.96 15.55 7.04
N ALA A 70 -18.16 16.15 6.14
CA ALA A 70 -18.45 17.48 5.60
C ALA A 70 -19.72 17.45 4.73
N GLU A 71 -20.67 18.35 4.99
CA GLU A 71 -22.02 18.34 4.41
C GLU A 71 -22.00 18.66 2.91
N THR A 72 -21.08 19.52 2.50
CA THR A 72 -20.95 19.99 1.12
C THR A 72 -19.52 19.83 0.60
N PHE A 73 -19.38 19.79 -0.72
CA PHE A 73 -18.07 19.79 -1.36
C PHE A 73 -17.25 21.04 -1.03
N ASP A 74 -17.91 22.20 -0.86
CA ASP A 74 -17.25 23.45 -0.48
C ASP A 74 -16.66 23.36 0.93
N GLU A 75 -17.44 22.88 1.89
CA GLU A 75 -16.96 22.63 3.25
C GLU A 75 -15.79 21.63 3.27
N PHE A 76 -15.90 20.54 2.48
CA PHE A 76 -14.83 19.56 2.34
C PHE A 76 -13.51 20.21 1.85
N VAL A 77 -13.58 21.05 0.82
CA VAL A 77 -12.41 21.76 0.29
C VAL A 77 -11.85 22.76 1.30
N ASP A 78 -12.70 23.48 2.02
CA ASP A 78 -12.28 24.44 3.05
C ASP A 78 -11.58 23.75 4.24
N LEU A 79 -12.11 22.61 4.70
CA LEU A 79 -11.46 21.78 5.72
C LEU A 79 -10.12 21.24 5.22
N CYS A 80 -10.05 20.80 3.96
CA CYS A 80 -8.78 20.38 3.35
C CYS A 80 -7.76 21.51 3.32
N HIS A 81 -8.16 22.74 3.03
CA HIS A 81 -7.25 23.89 3.06
C HIS A 81 -6.74 24.21 4.46
N GLN A 82 -7.62 24.15 5.48
CA GLN A 82 -7.24 24.41 6.87
C GLN A 82 -6.31 23.32 7.45
N ALA A 83 -6.65 22.04 7.23
CA ALA A 83 -5.89 20.90 7.76
C ALA A 83 -4.47 20.83 7.21
N ARG A 84 -4.30 21.20 5.93
CA ARG A 84 -3.04 21.09 5.20
C ARG A 84 -1.86 21.78 5.87
N ASP A 85 -2.08 22.86 6.62
CA ASP A 85 -0.98 23.67 7.15
C ASP A 85 -0.33 23.10 8.42
N PHE A 86 -1.03 22.25 9.16
CA PHE A 86 -0.57 21.78 10.47
C PHE A 86 -0.59 20.26 10.64
N VAL A 87 -1.35 19.54 9.83
CA VAL A 87 -1.32 18.08 9.80
C VAL A 87 -0.09 17.60 9.03
N ASN A 88 0.43 16.43 9.41
CA ASN A 88 1.52 15.76 8.71
C ASN A 88 1.23 15.61 7.20
N GLU A 89 2.26 15.80 6.38
CA GLU A 89 2.16 15.88 4.92
C GLU A 89 1.57 14.63 4.27
N ALA A 90 2.11 13.46 4.62
CA ALA A 90 1.70 12.19 4.04
C ALA A 90 0.38 11.69 4.65
N LEU A 91 0.15 11.95 5.95
CA LEU A 91 -1.14 11.69 6.61
C LEU A 91 -2.26 12.50 5.94
N TYR A 92 -2.03 13.78 5.66
CA TYR A 92 -2.98 14.64 4.94
C TYR A 92 -3.34 14.06 3.58
N VAL A 93 -2.33 13.69 2.78
CA VAL A 93 -2.55 13.09 1.45
C VAL A 93 -3.34 11.79 1.56
N TYR A 94 -3.04 10.94 2.55
CA TYR A 94 -3.79 9.72 2.82
C TYR A 94 -5.27 10.02 3.15
N ALA A 95 -5.54 10.85 4.15
CA ALA A 95 -6.91 11.14 4.62
C ALA A 95 -7.77 11.84 3.55
N VAL A 96 -7.20 12.79 2.80
CA VAL A 96 -7.89 13.46 1.68
C VAL A 96 -8.17 12.46 0.55
N SER A 97 -7.25 11.54 0.27
CA SER A 97 -7.46 10.50 -0.74
C SER A 97 -8.58 9.54 -0.36
N VAL A 98 -8.63 9.10 0.90
CA VAL A 98 -9.73 8.29 1.44
C VAL A 98 -11.06 9.05 1.29
N ALA A 99 -11.11 10.32 1.71
CA ALA A 99 -12.33 11.12 1.61
C ALA A 99 -12.84 11.24 0.16
N ILE A 100 -11.96 11.54 -0.80
CA ILE A 100 -12.35 11.66 -2.22
C ILE A 100 -12.90 10.33 -2.77
N LEU A 101 -12.32 9.20 -2.40
CA LEU A 101 -12.75 7.88 -2.89
C LEU A 101 -14.11 7.44 -2.33
N HIS A 102 -14.48 7.85 -1.12
CA HIS A 102 -15.69 7.35 -0.45
C HIS A 102 -16.85 8.36 -0.33
N ARG A 103 -16.60 9.65 -0.61
CA ARG A 103 -17.64 10.68 -0.67
C ARG A 103 -18.49 10.56 -1.93
N GLU A 104 -19.80 10.66 -1.76
CA GLU A 104 -20.78 10.55 -2.86
C GLU A 104 -20.70 11.72 -3.85
N ASP A 105 -20.45 12.94 -3.35
CA ASP A 105 -20.33 14.14 -4.15
C ASP A 105 -18.98 14.25 -4.91
N CYS A 106 -18.01 13.39 -4.60
CA CYS A 106 -16.74 13.25 -5.30
C CYS A 106 -16.76 12.19 -6.43
N ARG A 107 -17.90 11.54 -6.70
CA ARG A 107 -18.01 10.56 -7.79
C ARG A 107 -17.60 11.18 -9.13
N GLY A 108 -16.68 10.50 -9.82
CA GLY A 108 -16.12 10.95 -11.10
C GLY A 108 -14.89 11.87 -10.97
N VAL A 109 -14.51 12.26 -9.75
CA VAL A 109 -13.22 12.90 -9.48
C VAL A 109 -12.14 11.83 -9.36
N SER A 110 -11.01 12.04 -10.03
CA SER A 110 -9.84 11.16 -10.00
C SER A 110 -8.78 11.72 -9.06
N LEU A 111 -8.14 10.84 -8.29
CA LEU A 111 -6.94 11.18 -7.55
C LEU A 111 -5.76 11.39 -8.50
N PRO A 112 -4.87 12.37 -8.22
CA PRO A 112 -3.60 12.44 -8.93
C PRO A 112 -2.77 11.19 -8.65
N PRO A 113 -1.95 10.71 -9.60
CA PRO A 113 -1.12 9.54 -9.36
C PRO A 113 -0.13 9.80 -8.22
N ILE A 114 -0.05 8.86 -7.26
CA ILE A 114 0.76 9.03 -6.05
C ILE A 114 2.25 9.23 -6.35
N GLN A 115 2.74 8.66 -7.46
CA GLN A 115 4.10 8.87 -7.96
C GLN A 115 4.39 10.30 -8.46
N GLU A 116 3.36 11.09 -8.76
CA GLU A 116 3.49 12.52 -9.07
C GLU A 116 3.40 13.38 -7.80
N VAL A 117 2.72 12.85 -6.77
CA VAL A 117 2.58 13.48 -5.45
C VAL A 117 3.86 13.31 -4.61
N PHE A 118 4.34 12.08 -4.48
CA PHE A 118 5.55 11.69 -3.74
C PHE A 118 6.52 10.90 -4.62
N PRO A 119 7.12 11.54 -5.65
CA PRO A 119 8.05 10.89 -6.57
C PRO A 119 9.28 10.27 -5.89
N ASP A 120 9.67 10.79 -4.73
CA ASP A 120 10.76 10.31 -3.88
C ASP A 120 10.55 8.91 -3.30
N LYS A 121 9.29 8.45 -3.22
CA LYS A 121 8.94 7.06 -2.89
C LYS A 121 9.12 6.10 -4.06
N PHE A 122 9.15 6.61 -5.30
CA PHE A 122 9.12 5.79 -6.51
C PHE A 122 10.43 5.77 -7.28
N PHE A 123 11.27 6.81 -7.12
CA PHE A 123 12.51 6.93 -7.88
C PHE A 123 13.73 7.02 -6.97
N PRO A 124 14.85 6.38 -7.35
CA PRO A 124 16.09 6.46 -6.58
C PRO A 124 16.57 7.90 -6.40
N VAL A 125 17.17 8.18 -5.25
CA VAL A 125 17.71 9.51 -4.89
C VAL A 125 18.68 10.03 -5.95
N GLU A 126 19.45 9.15 -6.59
CA GLU A 126 20.36 9.52 -7.68
C GLU A 126 19.60 10.03 -8.91
N THR A 127 18.49 9.37 -9.29
CA THR A 127 17.62 9.81 -10.40
C THR A 127 17.07 11.20 -10.11
N ILE A 128 16.55 11.38 -8.90
CA ILE A 128 15.99 12.64 -8.42
C ILE A 128 17.05 13.75 -8.46
N TYR A 129 18.26 13.49 -7.95
CA TYR A 129 19.34 14.48 -7.92
C TYR A 129 19.83 14.85 -9.34
N LYS A 130 19.99 13.86 -10.22
CA LYS A 130 20.29 14.07 -11.65
C LYS A 130 19.23 14.96 -12.30
N ALA A 131 17.96 14.67 -12.04
CA ALA A 131 16.82 15.44 -12.51
C ALA A 131 16.88 16.91 -12.05
N PHE A 132 17.16 17.17 -10.77
CA PHE A 132 17.37 18.51 -10.25
C PHE A 132 18.55 19.26 -10.92
N LYS A 133 19.68 18.59 -11.08
CA LYS A 133 20.88 19.18 -11.67
C LYS A 133 20.64 19.64 -13.11
N VAL A 134 19.96 18.81 -13.91
CA VAL A 134 19.63 19.15 -15.30
C VAL A 134 18.55 20.25 -15.36
N ALA A 135 17.54 20.19 -14.47
CA ALA A 135 16.47 21.20 -14.36
C ALA A 135 17.01 22.60 -14.08
N ASN A 136 17.92 22.73 -13.12
CA ASN A 136 18.53 24.01 -12.80
C ASN A 136 19.42 24.56 -13.92
N SER A 137 19.94 23.69 -14.79
CA SER A 137 20.80 24.09 -15.91
C SER A 137 20.00 24.50 -17.16
N HIS A 138 18.75 24.05 -17.30
CA HIS A 138 17.91 24.26 -18.48
C HIS A 138 16.44 24.57 -18.10
N PRO A 139 16.17 25.73 -17.47
CA PRO A 139 14.87 26.03 -16.87
C PRO A 139 13.69 26.08 -17.87
N ASP A 140 13.96 26.31 -19.16
CA ASP A 140 12.93 26.52 -20.19
C ASP A 140 12.72 25.31 -21.12
N LYS A 141 13.27 24.13 -20.79
CA LYS A 141 13.20 22.94 -21.66
C LYS A 141 12.53 21.76 -20.95
N GLU A 142 11.80 20.94 -21.72
CA GLU A 142 11.43 19.59 -21.31
C GLU A 142 12.70 18.75 -21.05
N ILE A 143 12.77 18.19 -19.85
CA ILE A 143 13.86 17.37 -19.35
C ILE A 143 13.34 15.98 -19.09
N ILE A 144 14.02 15.03 -19.71
CA ILE A 144 13.76 13.61 -19.56
C ILE A 144 15.02 13.00 -18.95
N VAL A 145 14.89 12.36 -17.79
CA VAL A 145 15.98 11.66 -17.11
C VAL A 145 15.65 10.18 -17.03
N ASP A 146 16.58 9.33 -17.44
CA ASP A 146 16.47 7.88 -17.28
C ASP A 146 16.49 7.50 -15.79
N LYS A 147 15.57 6.61 -15.37
CA LYS A 147 15.59 6.02 -14.04
C LYS A 147 16.90 5.23 -13.86
N GLU A 148 17.61 5.52 -12.78
CA GLU A 148 18.78 4.75 -12.37
C GLU A 148 18.37 3.37 -11.83
N ALA A 149 19.17 2.35 -12.13
CA ALA A 149 19.02 1.04 -11.53
C ALA A 149 19.51 1.05 -10.08
N THR A 150 18.96 0.16 -9.26
CA THR A 150 19.33 -0.02 -7.85
C THR A 150 19.92 -1.41 -7.64
N GLY A 151 20.77 -1.55 -6.61
CA GLY A 151 21.31 -2.85 -6.22
C GLY A 151 22.49 -3.33 -7.05
N ASN A 152 22.92 -4.56 -6.76
CA ASN A 152 24.10 -5.17 -7.34
C ASN A 152 23.68 -6.35 -8.23
N ILE A 153 24.11 -6.34 -9.50
CA ILE A 153 23.82 -7.41 -10.47
C ILE A 153 24.33 -8.80 -10.04
N LEU A 154 25.24 -8.85 -9.06
CA LEU A 154 25.74 -10.11 -8.47
C LEU A 154 24.74 -10.75 -7.51
N ASP A 155 23.80 -9.99 -6.96
CA ASP A 155 22.69 -10.52 -6.19
C ASP A 155 21.60 -11.02 -7.15
N PRO A 156 21.24 -12.32 -7.15
CA PRO A 156 20.19 -12.84 -8.02
C PRO A 156 18.85 -12.13 -7.84
N GLU A 157 18.60 -11.55 -6.66
CA GLU A 157 17.39 -10.80 -6.37
C GLU A 157 17.29 -9.51 -7.19
N TYR A 158 18.41 -8.96 -7.69
CA TYR A 158 18.43 -7.84 -8.64
C TYR A 158 17.58 -8.12 -9.88
N ASN A 159 17.52 -9.38 -10.34
CA ASN A 159 16.75 -9.74 -11.53
C ASN A 159 15.25 -9.50 -11.37
N LEU A 160 14.72 -9.37 -10.16
CA LEU A 160 13.31 -9.03 -9.91
C LEU A 160 13.06 -7.54 -9.64
N ALA A 161 14.09 -6.68 -9.71
CA ALA A 161 13.93 -5.26 -9.46
C ALA A 161 12.92 -4.60 -10.41
N TYR A 162 12.78 -5.11 -11.64
CA TYR A 162 11.77 -4.61 -12.58
C TYR A 162 10.33 -4.78 -12.08
N TYR A 163 10.08 -5.80 -11.25
CA TYR A 163 8.75 -6.10 -10.69
C TYR A 163 8.58 -5.42 -9.34
N ARG A 164 9.55 -5.62 -8.43
CA ARG A 164 9.54 -5.06 -7.07
C ARG A 164 9.52 -3.53 -7.06
N GLU A 165 10.20 -2.91 -8.03
CA GLU A 165 10.27 -1.44 -8.15
C GLU A 165 9.39 -0.86 -9.26
N ASP A 166 8.47 -1.65 -9.81
CA ASP A 166 7.51 -1.12 -10.77
C ASP A 166 6.63 -0.06 -10.09
N VAL A 167 6.49 1.09 -10.77
CA VAL A 167 5.74 2.23 -10.23
C VAL A 167 4.25 1.88 -10.09
N GLY A 168 3.69 1.15 -11.06
CA GLY A 168 2.28 0.78 -11.08
C GLY A 168 1.94 -0.21 -9.98
N ILE A 169 2.79 -1.19 -9.73
CA ILE A 169 2.58 -2.20 -8.68
C ILE A 169 2.66 -1.56 -7.28
N ASN A 170 3.64 -0.69 -7.04
CA ASN A 170 3.74 0.06 -5.78
C ASN A 170 2.55 1.04 -5.60
N ALA A 171 2.12 1.73 -6.66
CA ALA A 171 0.95 2.59 -6.63
C ALA A 171 -0.35 1.79 -6.40
N HIS A 172 -0.46 0.58 -6.95
CA HIS A 172 -1.59 -0.32 -6.74
C HIS A 172 -1.75 -0.68 -5.25
N HIS A 173 -0.65 -1.04 -4.59
CA HIS A 173 -0.67 -1.39 -3.16
C HIS A 173 -1.08 -0.21 -2.28
N TRP A 174 -0.51 0.97 -2.52
CA TRP A 174 -0.95 2.21 -1.87
C TRP A 174 -2.45 2.45 -2.07
N HIS A 175 -2.94 2.33 -3.31
CA HIS A 175 -4.34 2.59 -3.63
C HIS A 175 -5.29 1.57 -3.01
N TRP A 176 -4.89 0.30 -2.92
CA TRP A 176 -5.69 -0.75 -2.28
C TRP A 176 -5.98 -0.41 -0.80
N HIS A 177 -4.96 0.05 -0.07
CA HIS A 177 -5.11 0.49 1.33
C HIS A 177 -5.95 1.77 1.49
N LEU A 178 -6.13 2.58 0.43
CA LEU A 178 -7.08 3.71 0.46
C LEU A 178 -8.54 3.27 0.27
N VAL A 179 -8.75 2.21 -0.54
CA VAL A 179 -10.09 1.67 -0.83
C VAL A 179 -10.60 0.84 0.35
N TYR A 180 -9.71 0.11 1.02
CA TYR A 180 -9.96 -0.70 2.21
C TYR A 180 -9.05 -0.26 3.38
N PRO A 181 -9.28 0.91 3.99
CA PRO A 181 -8.53 1.33 5.17
C PRO A 181 -8.73 0.36 6.33
N SER A 182 -7.66 0.01 7.04
CA SER A 182 -7.73 -0.84 8.24
C SER A 182 -8.57 -0.19 9.36
N THR A 183 -8.65 1.14 9.41
CA THR A 183 -9.43 1.90 10.42
C THR A 183 -10.87 2.17 10.02
N TRP A 184 -11.38 1.57 8.96
CA TRP A 184 -12.71 1.88 8.46
C TRP A 184 -13.80 1.54 9.49
N ASP A 185 -14.52 2.55 9.96
CA ASP A 185 -15.68 2.38 10.84
C ASP A 185 -16.99 2.56 10.06
N ALA A 186 -17.73 1.47 9.86
CA ALA A 186 -19.03 1.49 9.23
C ALA A 186 -20.08 2.28 10.03
N ALA A 187 -19.94 2.41 11.36
CA ALA A 187 -20.85 3.19 12.19
C ALA A 187 -20.73 4.70 11.95
N VAL A 188 -19.51 5.18 11.68
CA VAL A 188 -19.26 6.60 11.35
C VAL A 188 -19.57 6.89 9.89
N THR A 189 -19.17 6.00 8.99
CA THR A 189 -19.29 6.24 7.54
C THR A 189 -20.67 5.87 6.97
N GLY A 190 -21.47 5.10 7.73
CA GLY A 190 -22.76 4.57 7.29
C GLY A 190 -22.65 3.53 6.17
N LYS A 191 -21.44 3.06 5.85
CA LYS A 191 -21.15 2.17 4.71
C LYS A 191 -20.29 0.99 5.15
N HIS A 192 -20.82 -0.21 5.02
CA HIS A 192 -20.08 -1.44 5.28
C HIS A 192 -19.17 -1.79 4.09
N LYS A 193 -17.95 -2.27 4.37
CA LYS A 193 -17.03 -2.81 3.36
C LYS A 193 -17.20 -4.32 3.29
N ASP A 194 -18.00 -4.77 2.32
CA ASP A 194 -18.27 -6.20 2.14
C ASP A 194 -16.98 -7.00 1.93
N ARG A 195 -16.79 -8.03 2.76
CA ARG A 195 -15.67 -8.99 2.71
C ARG A 195 -14.28 -8.35 2.74
N LYS A 196 -14.09 -7.28 3.52
CA LYS A 196 -12.83 -6.54 3.59
C LYS A 196 -11.66 -7.44 3.99
N GLY A 197 -11.82 -8.24 5.04
CA GLY A 197 -10.80 -9.15 5.54
C GLY A 197 -10.46 -10.25 4.54
N GLU A 198 -11.45 -10.77 3.81
CA GLU A 198 -11.18 -11.75 2.76
C GLU A 198 -10.45 -11.13 1.57
N ILE A 199 -10.81 -9.91 1.18
CA ILE A 199 -10.13 -9.18 0.10
C ILE A 199 -8.70 -8.83 0.50
N PHE A 200 -8.43 -8.55 1.78
CA PHE A 200 -7.08 -8.41 2.33
C PHE A 200 -6.26 -9.67 2.09
N TYR A 201 -6.78 -10.84 2.48
CA TYR A 201 -6.15 -12.12 2.19
C TYR A 201 -5.89 -12.29 0.69
N TYR A 202 -6.93 -12.14 -0.13
CA TYR A 202 -6.86 -12.43 -1.56
C TYR A 202 -5.85 -11.55 -2.28
N MET A 203 -5.85 -10.24 -2.00
CA MET A 203 -4.93 -9.29 -2.65
C MET A 203 -3.48 -9.66 -2.37
N HIS A 204 -3.11 -9.84 -1.10
CA HIS A 204 -1.73 -10.15 -0.72
C HIS A 204 -1.30 -11.56 -1.16
N GLN A 205 -2.22 -12.53 -1.16
CA GLN A 205 -1.98 -13.87 -1.72
C GLN A 205 -1.68 -13.79 -3.22
N GLN A 206 -2.43 -12.99 -3.98
CA GLN A 206 -2.18 -12.79 -5.41
C GLN A 206 -0.86 -12.07 -5.69
N MET A 207 -0.48 -11.09 -4.86
CA MET A 207 0.84 -10.46 -4.96
C MET A 207 1.99 -11.46 -4.75
N CYS A 208 1.84 -12.35 -3.77
CA CYS A 208 2.80 -13.41 -3.50
C CYS A 208 2.87 -14.40 -4.67
N ALA A 209 1.74 -14.90 -5.14
CA ALA A 209 1.68 -15.82 -6.27
C ALA A 209 2.30 -15.20 -7.53
N ARG A 210 2.03 -13.92 -7.79
CA ARG A 210 2.63 -13.23 -8.93
C ARG A 210 4.13 -13.06 -8.78
N TYR A 211 4.61 -12.73 -7.58
CA TYR A 211 6.05 -12.66 -7.31
C TYR A 211 6.74 -14.01 -7.54
N ASP A 212 6.15 -15.12 -7.09
CA ASP A 212 6.67 -16.47 -7.39
C ASP A 212 6.73 -16.77 -8.89
N CYS A 213 5.75 -16.31 -9.69
CA CYS A 213 5.81 -16.42 -11.15
C CYS A 213 7.01 -15.66 -11.73
N GLU A 214 7.31 -14.46 -11.22
CA GLU A 214 8.50 -13.69 -11.65
C GLU A 214 9.80 -14.39 -11.21
N ARG A 215 9.85 -14.94 -9.99
CA ARG A 215 10.99 -15.75 -9.52
C ARG A 215 11.26 -16.93 -10.44
N LEU A 216 10.24 -17.73 -10.72
CA LEU A 216 10.34 -18.90 -11.60
C LEU A 216 10.74 -18.50 -13.03
N SER A 217 10.24 -17.37 -13.53
CA SER A 217 10.61 -16.83 -14.84
C SER A 217 12.08 -16.41 -14.93
N ASN A 218 12.69 -16.03 -13.80
CA ASN A 218 14.11 -15.70 -13.68
C ASN A 218 14.97 -16.89 -13.21
N GLY A 219 14.43 -18.11 -13.19
CA GLY A 219 15.15 -19.32 -12.78
C GLY A 219 15.43 -19.42 -11.29
N LEU A 220 14.70 -18.67 -10.46
CA LEU A 220 14.82 -18.68 -9.00
C LEU A 220 13.76 -19.61 -8.40
N ALA A 221 14.09 -20.23 -7.27
CA ALA A 221 13.12 -20.97 -6.48
C ALA A 221 12.04 -20.04 -5.93
N ARG A 222 10.85 -20.60 -5.63
CA ARG A 222 9.79 -19.89 -4.90
C ARG A 222 10.33 -19.32 -3.59
N MET A 223 9.72 -18.23 -3.14
CA MET A 223 10.08 -17.62 -1.86
C MET A 223 9.82 -18.56 -0.67
N ILE A 224 10.53 -18.33 0.42
CA ILE A 224 10.36 -19.08 1.68
C ILE A 224 9.68 -18.18 2.71
N PRO A 225 8.64 -18.64 3.42
CA PRO A 225 7.96 -17.85 4.44
C PRO A 225 8.89 -17.45 5.59
N PHE A 226 8.71 -16.24 6.11
CA PHE A 226 9.41 -15.76 7.30
C PHE A 226 8.66 -16.17 8.58
N HIS A 227 8.61 -17.48 8.85
CA HIS A 227 7.90 -18.05 10.01
C HIS A 227 8.72 -18.02 11.32
N ASN A 228 10.05 -18.03 11.21
CA ASN A 228 10.97 -17.97 12.34
C ASN A 228 11.47 -16.54 12.55
N PHE A 229 10.94 -15.85 13.55
CA PHE A 229 11.24 -14.45 13.81
C PHE A 229 12.67 -14.19 14.32
N HIS A 230 13.41 -15.26 14.65
CA HIS A 230 14.82 -15.21 15.02
C HIS A 230 15.77 -15.54 13.86
N GLU A 231 15.24 -15.80 12.66
CA GLU A 231 16.08 -15.97 11.47
C GLU A 231 16.73 -14.63 11.09
N LYS A 232 17.96 -14.71 10.58
CA LYS A 232 18.66 -13.56 10.01
C LYS A 232 18.04 -13.18 8.67
N LEU A 233 17.76 -11.89 8.50
CA LEU A 233 17.13 -11.33 7.33
C LEU A 233 18.15 -11.04 6.20
N GLU A 234 17.71 -11.15 4.95
CA GLU A 234 18.50 -10.84 3.74
C GLU A 234 18.69 -9.34 3.57
N GLY A 235 19.87 -8.87 3.17
CA GLY A 235 20.10 -7.42 3.09
C GLY A 235 19.30 -6.73 1.98
N TYR A 236 18.87 -5.49 2.20
CA TYR A 236 18.22 -4.66 1.20
C TYR A 236 18.51 -3.16 1.38
N SER A 237 18.72 -2.45 0.27
CA SER A 237 18.89 -0.99 0.25
C SER A 237 18.07 -0.39 -0.89
N ALA A 238 17.07 0.41 -0.53
CA ALA A 238 16.09 0.94 -1.49
C ALA A 238 16.63 2.09 -2.36
N HIS A 239 17.72 2.74 -1.94
CA HIS A 239 18.24 3.95 -2.57
C HIS A 239 17.19 5.08 -2.67
N LEU A 240 16.21 5.11 -1.76
CA LEU A 240 15.18 6.14 -1.65
C LEU A 240 15.52 7.12 -0.53
N SER A 241 15.04 8.35 -0.65
CA SER A 241 15.16 9.39 0.37
C SER A 241 13.85 10.13 0.51
N SER A 242 13.47 10.50 1.72
CA SER A 242 12.22 11.22 1.96
C SER A 242 12.37 12.71 1.63
N PHE A 243 11.44 13.26 0.85
CA PHE A 243 11.33 14.72 0.64
C PHE A 243 10.80 15.46 1.87
N ILE A 244 10.21 14.76 2.82
CA ILE A 244 9.63 15.35 4.03
C ILE A 244 10.72 15.86 4.97
N ASN A 245 11.76 15.05 5.20
CA ASN A 245 12.84 15.38 6.14
C ASN A 245 14.25 15.30 5.54
N GLY A 246 14.40 14.87 4.28
CA GLY A 246 15.67 14.76 3.59
C GLY A 246 16.50 13.53 3.97
N LEU A 247 16.05 12.70 4.91
CA LEU A 247 16.78 11.51 5.35
C LEU A 247 16.50 10.32 4.42
N PRO A 248 17.49 9.44 4.19
CA PRO A 248 17.30 8.20 3.43
C PRO A 248 16.39 7.23 4.19
N TYR A 249 15.64 6.39 3.47
CA TYR A 249 15.01 5.22 4.11
C TYR A 249 16.11 4.30 4.64
N ALA A 250 15.93 3.76 5.84
CA ALA A 250 16.93 2.87 6.42
C ALA A 250 17.20 1.67 5.50
N SER A 251 18.48 1.45 5.20
CA SER A 251 18.93 0.23 4.54
C SER A 251 19.17 -0.84 5.59
N ARG A 252 18.88 -2.10 5.25
CA ARG A 252 19.02 -3.23 6.15
C ARG A 252 20.19 -4.10 5.68
N PRO A 253 21.37 -4.04 6.31
CA PRO A 253 22.45 -4.99 6.03
C PRO A 253 22.00 -6.44 6.22
N SER A 254 22.62 -7.35 5.46
CA SER A 254 22.37 -8.79 5.62
C SER A 254 22.83 -9.27 7.00
N GLY A 255 22.07 -10.20 7.59
CA GLY A 255 22.46 -10.84 8.85
C GLY A 255 21.83 -10.23 10.10
N MET A 256 21.06 -9.14 9.96
CA MET A 256 20.28 -8.56 11.05
C MET A 256 19.07 -9.43 11.39
N GLN A 257 18.53 -9.27 12.60
CA GLN A 257 17.37 -10.00 13.11
C GLN A 257 16.32 -9.01 13.61
N LEU A 258 15.09 -9.48 13.83
CA LEU A 258 14.09 -8.66 14.50
C LEU A 258 14.53 -8.37 15.94
N HIS A 259 14.24 -7.16 16.39
CA HIS A 259 14.50 -6.68 17.74
C HIS A 259 13.24 -6.04 18.30
N ASP A 260 13.13 -6.05 19.63
CA ASP A 260 12.07 -5.33 20.32
C ASP A 260 12.21 -3.83 20.07
N ILE A 261 11.06 -3.18 19.86
CA ILE A 261 10.96 -1.73 19.69
C ILE A 261 10.05 -1.14 20.76
N HIS A 262 10.03 0.19 20.88
CA HIS A 262 9.10 0.84 21.79
C HIS A 262 7.64 0.52 21.38
N GLY A 263 6.90 -0.13 22.27
CA GLY A 263 5.47 -0.45 22.09
C GLY A 263 5.17 -1.89 21.70
N THR A 264 6.11 -2.65 21.12
CA THR A 264 5.89 -4.06 20.75
C THR A 264 7.21 -4.82 20.67
N GLY A 265 7.24 -6.03 21.24
CA GLY A 265 8.38 -6.94 21.16
C GLY A 265 8.19 -8.08 20.16
N VAL A 266 9.26 -8.75 19.78
CA VAL A 266 9.22 -9.95 18.92
C VAL A 266 8.36 -11.05 19.57
N GLN A 267 8.41 -11.14 20.90
CA GLN A 267 7.60 -12.09 21.67
C GLN A 267 6.09 -11.84 21.51
N ASP A 268 5.66 -10.59 21.30
CA ASP A 268 4.24 -10.27 21.07
C ASP A 268 3.77 -10.86 19.75
N LEU A 269 4.56 -10.73 18.68
CA LEU A 269 4.26 -11.30 17.37
C LEU A 269 4.13 -12.83 17.47
N GLU A 270 5.01 -13.49 18.23
CA GLU A 270 4.89 -14.93 18.47
C GLU A 270 3.60 -15.28 19.20
N ARG A 271 3.25 -14.54 20.25
CA ARG A 271 2.00 -14.77 21.00
C ARG A 271 0.77 -14.59 20.13
N TRP A 272 0.73 -13.54 19.31
CA TRP A 272 -0.38 -13.30 18.38
C TRP A 272 -0.48 -14.40 17.33
N ARG A 273 0.66 -14.83 16.75
CA ARG A 273 0.71 -15.99 15.84
C ARG A 273 0.11 -17.23 16.49
N GLU A 274 0.56 -17.62 17.69
CA GLU A 274 0.04 -18.82 18.37
C GLU A 274 -1.45 -18.70 18.64
N ARG A 275 -1.93 -17.56 19.16
CA ARG A 275 -3.37 -17.34 19.43
C ARG A 275 -4.24 -17.46 18.17
N ILE A 276 -3.76 -16.93 17.05
CA ILE A 276 -4.49 -16.99 15.78
C ILE A 276 -4.50 -18.43 15.25
N LEU A 277 -3.36 -19.14 15.30
CA LEU A 277 -3.27 -20.54 14.90
C LEU A 277 -4.14 -21.44 15.79
N ASP A 278 -4.19 -21.19 17.10
CA ASP A 278 -5.07 -21.88 18.03
C ASP A 278 -6.54 -21.66 17.67
N ALA A 279 -6.96 -20.42 17.40
CA ALA A 279 -8.31 -20.10 16.96
C ALA A 279 -8.68 -20.82 15.64
N ILE A 280 -7.77 -20.83 14.67
CA ILE A 280 -7.93 -21.59 13.41
C ILE A 280 -8.08 -23.09 13.68
N ASN A 281 -7.29 -23.63 14.59
CA ASN A 281 -7.30 -25.06 14.91
C ASN A 281 -8.56 -25.50 15.67
N LEU A 282 -9.04 -24.67 16.59
CA LEU A 282 -10.29 -24.85 17.32
C LEU A 282 -11.52 -24.62 16.44
N GLY A 283 -11.38 -23.83 15.36
CA GLY A 283 -12.46 -23.50 14.44
C GLY A 283 -13.37 -22.37 14.95
N SER A 284 -12.92 -21.59 15.94
CA SER A 284 -13.66 -20.46 16.49
C SER A 284 -12.72 -19.35 16.98
N VAL A 285 -13.21 -18.12 16.97
CA VAL A 285 -12.55 -16.95 17.57
C VAL A 285 -13.34 -16.42 18.75
N THR A 286 -12.67 -15.84 19.73
CA THR A 286 -13.30 -15.30 20.95
C THR A 286 -13.30 -13.77 20.89
N ASP A 287 -14.48 -13.15 21.03
CA ASP A 287 -14.61 -11.70 21.10
C ASP A 287 -14.22 -11.14 22.49
N THR A 288 -14.33 -9.82 22.67
CA THR A 288 -14.02 -9.13 23.94
C THR A 288 -14.97 -9.50 25.09
N ASP A 289 -16.19 -9.96 24.78
CA ASP A 289 -17.19 -10.39 25.76
C ASP A 289 -17.03 -11.87 26.14
N GLY A 290 -16.06 -12.57 25.54
CA GLY A 290 -15.84 -14.00 25.72
C GLY A 290 -16.79 -14.88 24.90
N ARG A 291 -17.53 -14.33 23.93
CA ARG A 291 -18.37 -15.12 23.02
C ARG A 291 -17.52 -15.73 21.91
N GLU A 292 -17.79 -16.99 21.62
CA GLU A 292 -17.16 -17.69 20.52
C GLU A 292 -17.95 -17.50 19.21
N THR A 293 -17.24 -17.13 18.15
CA THR A 293 -17.76 -17.06 16.78
C THR A 293 -17.09 -18.15 15.96
N ILE A 294 -17.88 -19.00 15.29
CA ILE A 294 -17.37 -20.11 14.49
C ILE A 294 -16.76 -19.56 13.19
N LEU A 295 -15.61 -20.11 12.81
CA LEU A 295 -14.96 -19.85 11.52
C LEU A 295 -15.57 -20.75 10.45
N ASP A 296 -16.75 -20.37 9.97
CA ASP A 296 -17.49 -21.11 8.93
C ASP A 296 -16.94 -20.84 7.52
N GLU A 297 -17.32 -21.68 6.55
CA GLU A 297 -16.86 -21.57 5.15
C GLU A 297 -17.12 -20.20 4.49
N THR A 298 -18.17 -19.48 4.93
CA THR A 298 -18.65 -18.25 4.29
C THR A 298 -17.99 -16.99 4.87
N HIS A 299 -17.89 -16.91 6.20
CA HIS A 299 -17.46 -15.72 6.94
C HIS A 299 -16.11 -15.91 7.62
N GLY A 300 -15.66 -17.14 7.83
CA GLY A 300 -14.47 -17.44 8.64
C GLY A 300 -13.20 -16.78 8.09
N ILE A 301 -13.04 -16.72 6.76
CA ILE A 301 -11.87 -16.07 6.17
C ILE A 301 -11.90 -14.54 6.30
N ASP A 302 -13.09 -13.95 6.28
CA ASP A 302 -13.26 -12.51 6.44
C ASP A 302 -12.89 -12.09 7.87
N ILE A 303 -13.43 -12.81 8.86
CA ILE A 303 -13.11 -12.63 10.28
C ILE A 303 -11.61 -12.81 10.54
N LEU A 304 -10.99 -13.83 9.95
CA LEU A 304 -9.54 -14.04 10.08
C LEU A 304 -8.74 -12.90 9.43
N GLY A 305 -9.20 -12.38 8.30
CA GLY A 305 -8.59 -11.22 7.64
C GLY A 305 -8.58 -9.99 8.53
N ASP A 306 -9.71 -9.69 9.16
CA ASP A 306 -9.85 -8.59 10.11
C ASP A 306 -8.98 -8.74 11.35
N ILE A 307 -8.80 -9.97 11.83
CA ILE A 307 -7.94 -10.25 12.98
C ILE A 307 -6.45 -10.14 12.62
N ILE A 308 -6.04 -10.70 11.48
CA ILE A 308 -4.63 -10.79 11.09
C ILE A 308 -4.07 -9.43 10.67
N GLU A 309 -4.86 -8.59 9.97
CA GLU A 309 -4.42 -7.30 9.43
C GLU A 309 -3.79 -6.39 10.52
N SER A 310 -4.36 -6.08 11.67
CA SER A 310 -5.75 -6.15 12.14
C SER A 310 -6.54 -4.90 11.75
N SER A 311 -7.83 -5.04 11.46
CA SER A 311 -8.72 -3.93 11.16
C SER A 311 -9.54 -3.48 12.37
N HIS A 312 -10.27 -2.37 12.23
CA HIS A 312 -11.29 -1.92 13.19
C HIS A 312 -12.36 -2.99 13.44
N GLU A 313 -12.58 -3.90 12.48
CA GLU A 313 -13.58 -4.97 12.55
C GLU A 313 -13.06 -6.22 13.29
N SER A 314 -11.79 -6.23 13.71
CA SER A 314 -11.22 -7.30 14.53
C SER A 314 -12.04 -7.53 15.81
N LYS A 315 -12.41 -8.79 16.06
CA LYS A 315 -13.31 -9.16 17.17
C LYS A 315 -12.69 -8.97 18.55
N ASN A 316 -11.36 -9.03 18.65
CA ASN A 316 -10.65 -8.85 19.91
C ASN A 316 -9.20 -8.39 19.66
N PRO A 317 -8.99 -7.08 19.37
CA PRO A 317 -7.67 -6.54 19.07
C PRO A 317 -6.67 -6.69 20.23
N GLU A 318 -7.15 -6.65 21.48
CA GLU A 318 -6.29 -6.81 22.66
C GLU A 318 -5.73 -8.24 22.79
N TYR A 319 -6.53 -9.24 22.41
CA TYR A 319 -6.13 -10.64 22.46
C TYR A 319 -5.34 -11.06 21.21
N TYR A 320 -5.83 -10.77 20.00
CA TYR A 320 -5.20 -11.23 18.77
C TYR A 320 -4.12 -10.27 18.22
N GLY A 321 -4.08 -9.02 18.69
CA GLY A 321 -3.09 -8.04 18.28
C GLY A 321 -3.26 -7.55 16.85
N SER A 322 -2.17 -7.02 16.29
CA SER A 322 -2.06 -6.53 14.92
C SER A 322 -0.85 -7.15 14.23
N LEU A 323 -0.92 -8.48 14.01
CA LEU A 323 0.25 -9.28 13.60
C LEU A 323 0.89 -8.73 12.33
N HIS A 324 0.11 -8.59 11.25
CA HIS A 324 0.59 -8.13 9.95
C HIS A 324 1.23 -6.74 10.04
N ASN A 325 0.53 -5.75 10.60
CA ASN A 325 1.01 -4.37 10.71
C ASN A 325 2.28 -4.25 11.55
N TRP A 326 2.35 -4.93 12.71
CA TRP A 326 3.56 -4.88 13.54
C TRP A 326 4.75 -5.58 12.88
N GLY A 327 4.53 -6.63 12.07
CA GLY A 327 5.60 -7.22 11.27
C GLY A 327 6.27 -6.22 10.33
N HIS A 328 5.47 -5.38 9.66
CA HIS A 328 5.99 -4.27 8.84
C HIS A 328 6.84 -3.31 9.65
N VAL A 329 6.31 -2.85 10.80
CA VAL A 329 6.96 -1.87 11.66
C VAL A 329 8.29 -2.41 12.23
N LEU A 330 8.31 -3.64 12.73
CA LEU A 330 9.53 -4.26 13.27
C LEU A 330 10.59 -4.43 12.18
N MET A 331 10.21 -4.92 10.98
CA MET A 331 11.13 -5.08 9.86
C MET A 331 11.70 -3.75 9.35
N ALA A 332 10.90 -2.68 9.38
CA ALA A 332 11.33 -1.36 8.95
C ALA A 332 12.33 -0.72 9.92
N ASN A 333 12.23 -1.03 11.22
CA ASN A 333 13.05 -0.40 12.27
C ASN A 333 14.26 -1.25 12.71
N VAL A 334 14.57 -2.35 12.01
CA VAL A 334 15.68 -3.26 12.36
C VAL A 334 17.05 -2.54 12.48
N LEU A 335 17.27 -1.47 11.71
CA LEU A 335 18.53 -0.71 11.75
C LEU A 335 18.70 0.12 13.03
N ASP A 336 17.60 0.63 13.60
CA ASP A 336 17.58 1.54 14.74
C ASP A 336 16.38 1.24 15.67
N PRO A 337 16.32 0.02 16.27
CA PRO A 337 15.12 -0.45 16.98
C PRO A 337 14.81 0.34 18.26
N ASP A 338 15.81 0.99 18.86
CA ASP A 338 15.63 1.85 20.02
C ASP A 338 15.54 3.34 19.67
N GLY A 339 15.58 3.69 18.38
CA GLY A 339 15.43 5.05 17.88
C GLY A 339 16.54 6.02 18.30
N ARG A 340 17.67 5.52 18.84
CA ARG A 340 18.74 6.40 19.36
C ARG A 340 19.42 7.20 18.26
N TYR A 341 19.45 6.67 17.04
CA TYR A 341 20.07 7.32 15.89
C TYR A 341 19.11 8.25 15.16
N GLN A 342 17.81 8.19 15.48
CA GLN A 342 16.75 8.95 14.82
C GLN A 342 16.78 8.72 13.31
N ASN A 343 17.07 7.49 12.89
CA ASN A 343 17.00 7.11 11.48
C ASN A 343 15.54 7.04 11.04
N ASN A 344 15.30 7.35 9.76
CA ASN A 344 14.01 7.00 9.16
C ASN A 344 13.85 5.47 9.15
N PRO A 345 12.62 4.94 9.30
CA PRO A 345 12.34 3.54 9.06
C PRO A 345 12.68 3.13 7.61
N GLY A 346 12.84 1.83 7.41
CA GLY A 346 12.99 1.21 6.10
C GLY A 346 11.70 1.22 5.28
N VAL A 347 11.79 0.77 4.04
CA VAL A 347 10.66 0.82 3.09
C VAL A 347 9.45 -0.04 3.46
N MET A 348 9.60 -0.97 4.42
CA MET A 348 8.50 -1.78 4.93
C MET A 348 7.45 -0.94 5.69
N ASP A 349 7.78 0.28 6.10
CA ASP A 349 6.87 1.15 6.88
C ASP A 349 5.86 1.93 6.01
N ASP A 350 5.91 1.78 4.68
CA ASP A 350 5.01 2.49 3.78
C ASP A 350 4.50 1.56 2.67
N SER A 351 3.18 1.49 2.49
CA SER A 351 2.55 0.68 1.44
C SER A 351 2.96 1.11 0.03
N ALA A 352 3.35 2.37 -0.20
CA ALA A 352 3.89 2.81 -1.48
C ALA A 352 5.33 2.31 -1.75
N THR A 353 6.03 1.72 -0.77
CA THR A 353 7.43 1.29 -0.93
C THR A 353 7.71 -0.14 -0.48
N ALA A 354 6.85 -0.76 0.32
CA ALA A 354 7.11 -2.04 0.96
C ALA A 354 7.43 -3.18 -0.02
N LEU A 355 6.73 -3.22 -1.17
CA LEU A 355 6.93 -4.24 -2.22
C LEU A 355 8.35 -4.28 -2.80
N ARG A 356 9.11 -3.19 -2.61
CA ARG A 356 10.48 -3.11 -3.09
C ARG A 356 11.41 -4.05 -2.31
N ASP A 357 11.17 -4.26 -1.01
CA ASP A 357 12.02 -5.13 -0.18
C ASP A 357 11.62 -6.60 -0.36
N PRO A 358 12.55 -7.51 -0.70
CA PRO A 358 12.28 -8.95 -0.78
C PRO A 358 11.63 -9.54 0.48
N ILE A 359 11.87 -8.95 1.67
CA ILE A 359 11.26 -9.41 2.92
C ILE A 359 9.74 -9.25 2.94
N PHE A 360 9.18 -8.29 2.18
CA PHE A 360 7.74 -8.14 2.02
C PHE A 360 7.10 -9.47 1.65
N TYR A 361 7.63 -10.11 0.60
CA TYR A 361 7.06 -11.33 0.08
C TYR A 361 7.23 -12.51 1.04
N ARG A 362 8.34 -12.60 1.77
CA ARG A 362 8.53 -13.64 2.80
C ARG A 362 7.57 -13.47 3.97
N TRP A 363 7.35 -12.23 4.42
CA TRP A 363 6.39 -11.89 5.48
C TRP A 363 4.97 -12.25 5.06
N HIS A 364 4.55 -11.80 3.88
CA HIS A 364 3.21 -12.07 3.37
C HIS A 364 3.00 -13.54 3.04
N ARG A 365 4.04 -14.28 2.67
CA ARG A 365 3.94 -15.73 2.51
C ARG A 365 3.70 -16.44 3.84
N PHE A 366 4.32 -15.97 4.92
CA PHE A 366 4.03 -16.48 6.26
C PHE A 366 2.57 -16.20 6.67
N ILE A 367 2.06 -15.00 6.39
CA ILE A 367 0.66 -14.66 6.62
C ILE A 367 -0.30 -15.51 5.75
N ASP A 368 0.00 -15.67 4.46
CA ASP A 368 -0.73 -16.55 3.53
C ASP A 368 -0.77 -17.99 4.02
N ASP A 369 0.35 -18.51 4.55
CA ASP A 369 0.41 -19.86 5.11
C ASP A 369 -0.57 -20.03 6.30
N MET A 370 -0.80 -19.00 7.13
CA MET A 370 -1.83 -19.05 8.19
C MET A 370 -3.25 -19.14 7.62
N PHE A 371 -3.57 -18.36 6.57
CA PHE A 371 -4.86 -18.50 5.86
C PHE A 371 -5.00 -19.88 5.21
N ASN A 372 -3.90 -20.45 4.72
CA ASN A 372 -3.89 -21.80 4.16
C ASN A 372 -4.16 -22.87 5.22
N GLU A 373 -3.69 -22.71 6.47
CA GLU A 373 -4.08 -23.61 7.58
C GLU A 373 -5.59 -23.60 7.82
N TYR A 374 -6.23 -22.43 7.75
CA TYR A 374 -7.69 -22.34 7.80
C TYR A 374 -8.35 -23.01 6.58
N LYS A 375 -7.90 -22.70 5.36
CA LYS A 375 -8.46 -23.30 4.13
C LYS A 375 -8.35 -24.83 4.11
N LYS A 376 -7.32 -25.42 4.71
CA LYS A 376 -7.17 -26.89 4.86
C LYS A 376 -8.24 -27.54 5.75
N LYS A 377 -8.92 -26.77 6.61
CA LYS A 377 -10.03 -27.26 7.45
C LYS A 377 -11.36 -27.29 6.70
N LEU A 378 -11.47 -26.57 5.58
CA LEU A 378 -12.67 -26.56 4.76
C LEU A 378 -12.77 -27.85 3.94
N SER A 379 -14.01 -28.27 3.69
CA SER A 379 -14.27 -29.40 2.80
C SER A 379 -13.79 -29.05 1.39
N ALA A 380 -13.07 -29.97 0.75
CA ALA A 380 -12.74 -29.82 -0.65
C ALA A 380 -14.02 -29.80 -1.49
N TYR A 381 -14.05 -28.94 -2.51
CA TYR A 381 -15.16 -28.91 -3.45
C TYR A 381 -15.40 -30.29 -4.06
N ASN A 382 -16.64 -30.75 -3.98
CA ASN A 382 -17.08 -31.97 -4.63
C ASN A 382 -17.50 -31.69 -6.09
N SER A 383 -17.86 -32.74 -6.83
CA SER A 383 -18.25 -32.58 -8.24
C SER A 383 -19.49 -31.71 -8.43
N ASP A 384 -20.45 -31.74 -7.50
CA ASP A 384 -21.67 -30.94 -7.56
C ASP A 384 -21.41 -29.45 -7.27
N ASP A 385 -20.35 -29.13 -6.53
CA ASP A 385 -19.94 -27.74 -6.22
C ASP A 385 -19.31 -27.05 -7.43
N VAL A 386 -18.54 -27.79 -8.25
CA VAL A 386 -17.78 -27.22 -9.39
C VAL A 386 -18.44 -27.46 -10.74
N SER A 387 -19.29 -28.49 -10.87
CA SER A 387 -19.91 -28.80 -12.16
C SER A 387 -20.99 -27.79 -12.46
N PRO A 388 -20.91 -27.07 -13.59
CA PRO A 388 -22.01 -26.21 -14.00
C PRO A 388 -23.27 -27.06 -14.16
N LYS A 389 -24.41 -26.56 -13.67
CA LYS A 389 -25.70 -27.26 -13.81
C LYS A 389 -26.12 -27.27 -15.29
N GLY A 390 -25.78 -28.33 -16.01
CA GLY A 390 -26.05 -28.55 -17.44
C GLY A 390 -24.90 -29.27 -18.18
N LEU A 391 -25.17 -29.83 -19.37
CA LEU A 391 -24.15 -30.43 -20.25
C LEU A 391 -23.50 -29.33 -21.10
N PHE A 392 -22.33 -28.85 -20.67
CA PHE A 392 -21.53 -27.87 -21.39
C PHE A 392 -20.18 -28.48 -21.78
N GLU A 393 -19.87 -28.49 -23.08
CA GLU A 393 -18.50 -28.68 -23.55
C GLU A 393 -17.88 -27.29 -23.80
N ILE A 394 -16.81 -26.97 -23.06
CA ILE A 394 -16.00 -25.77 -23.29
C ILE A 394 -14.76 -26.18 -24.07
N PHE A 395 -14.65 -25.73 -25.32
CA PHE A 395 -13.42 -25.84 -26.09
C PHE A 395 -12.61 -24.55 -25.96
N ASN A 396 -11.40 -24.67 -25.41
CA ASN A 396 -10.41 -23.60 -25.44
C ASN A 396 -9.67 -23.63 -26.77
N TYR A 397 -9.89 -22.62 -27.60
CA TYR A 397 -8.98 -22.31 -28.69
C TYR A 397 -8.15 -21.10 -28.24
N LEU A 398 -6.88 -21.33 -27.90
CA LEU A 398 -5.91 -20.24 -27.92
C LEU A 398 -5.54 -20.02 -29.39
N PRO A 399 -5.96 -18.93 -30.06
CA PRO A 399 -5.18 -18.47 -31.19
C PRO A 399 -3.84 -18.01 -30.60
N LEU A 400 -2.87 -18.93 -30.53
CA LEU A 400 -1.47 -18.57 -30.56
C LEU A 400 -1.27 -17.91 -31.94
N THR A 401 -1.62 -16.63 -32.05
CA THR A 401 -1.07 -15.82 -33.12
C THR A 401 0.43 -16.03 -33.06
N LYS A 402 1.01 -16.41 -34.19
CA LYS A 402 2.42 -16.78 -34.39
C LYS A 402 3.39 -15.61 -34.15
N GLN A 403 3.01 -14.62 -33.34
CA GLN A 403 3.92 -13.72 -32.68
C GLN A 403 4.17 -14.32 -31.30
N SER A 404 5.36 -14.89 -31.11
CA SER A 404 5.96 -15.05 -29.78
C SER A 404 5.49 -13.90 -28.90
N SER A 405 4.86 -14.20 -27.76
CA SER A 405 4.45 -13.23 -26.73
C SER A 405 5.71 -12.50 -26.24
N LYS A 406 6.17 -11.54 -27.03
CA LYS A 406 7.35 -10.74 -26.75
C LYS A 406 6.92 -9.73 -25.72
N LEU A 407 7.40 -9.89 -24.50
CA LEU A 407 7.42 -8.80 -23.54
C LEU A 407 8.13 -7.62 -24.22
N LYS A 408 7.47 -6.47 -24.25
CA LYS A 408 8.06 -5.24 -24.75
C LYS A 408 8.40 -4.37 -23.56
N LEU A 409 9.66 -3.96 -23.48
CA LEU A 409 10.04 -2.80 -22.68
C LEU A 409 9.52 -1.58 -23.43
N LEU A 410 8.51 -0.94 -22.87
CA LEU A 410 8.01 0.32 -23.37
C LEU A 410 8.47 1.43 -22.44
N TYR A 411 8.41 2.63 -22.98
CA TYR A 411 8.83 3.84 -22.34
C TYR A 411 7.62 4.52 -21.68
N CYS A 412 7.72 4.85 -20.40
CA CYS A 412 6.77 5.71 -19.70
C CYS A 412 7.46 6.96 -19.16
N LYS A 413 6.82 8.13 -19.32
CA LYS A 413 7.23 9.41 -18.74
C LYS A 413 6.34 9.74 -17.54
N ILE A 414 6.92 9.99 -16.38
CA ILE A 414 6.17 10.38 -15.18
C ILE A 414 6.51 11.83 -14.82
N PRO A 415 5.53 12.74 -14.76
CA PRO A 415 5.74 14.13 -14.39
C PRO A 415 5.97 14.24 -12.89
N VAL A 416 7.06 14.92 -12.51
CA VAL A 416 7.42 15.08 -11.10
C VAL A 416 7.45 16.55 -10.65
N TYR A 417 7.20 17.48 -11.56
CA TYR A 417 7.47 18.91 -11.37
C TYR A 417 6.59 19.61 -10.32
N LYS A 418 5.38 19.13 -10.03
CA LYS A 418 4.42 19.82 -9.14
C LYS A 418 4.74 19.68 -7.65
N ASN A 419 5.63 18.76 -7.29
CA ASN A 419 6.03 18.50 -5.91
C ASN A 419 7.55 18.65 -5.70
N PHE A 420 8.25 19.25 -6.66
CA PHE A 420 9.67 19.58 -6.57
C PHE A 420 9.87 21.06 -6.20
N HIS A 421 10.95 21.38 -5.48
CA HIS A 421 11.37 22.74 -5.13
C HIS A 421 11.85 23.61 -6.32
N CYS A 422 11.59 23.19 -7.57
CA CYS A 422 12.12 23.87 -8.75
C CYS A 422 11.18 25.00 -9.19
N TYR A 423 11.69 26.24 -9.20
CA TYR A 423 10.91 27.47 -9.41
C TYR A 423 10.34 27.64 -10.83
N ASN A 424 10.76 26.83 -11.81
CA ASN A 424 10.26 26.87 -13.18
C ASN A 424 9.53 25.58 -13.59
N LYS A 425 8.31 25.79 -14.08
CA LYS A 425 7.19 24.85 -14.10
C LYS A 425 7.12 24.05 -15.42
N ASN A 426 6.62 22.82 -15.32
CA ASN A 426 5.99 22.00 -16.38
C ASN A 426 6.82 20.99 -17.19
N PHE A 427 8.07 20.71 -16.83
CA PHE A 427 8.98 20.09 -17.80
C PHE A 427 9.86 18.93 -17.32
N LEU A 428 9.72 18.42 -16.09
CA LEU A 428 10.58 17.32 -15.61
C LEU A 428 9.85 15.97 -15.66
N LEU A 429 10.42 15.04 -16.43
CA LEU A 429 9.88 13.71 -16.69
C LEU A 429 10.93 12.64 -16.37
N ILE A 430 10.56 11.62 -15.59
CA ILE A 430 11.41 10.45 -15.34
C ILE A 430 10.99 9.33 -16.28
N LYS A 431 11.99 8.76 -16.96
CA LYS A 431 11.84 7.70 -17.95
C LYS A 431 12.02 6.33 -17.29
N CYS A 432 10.97 5.52 -17.38
CA CYS A 432 10.91 4.16 -16.82
C CYS A 432 10.74 3.10 -17.90
N TYR A 433 11.07 1.85 -17.53
CA TYR A 433 11.03 0.67 -18.40
C TYR A 433 10.15 -0.45 -17.80
N PRO A 434 8.82 -0.26 -17.70
CA PRO A 434 7.93 -1.31 -17.19
C PRO A 434 7.84 -2.50 -18.15
N ILE A 435 7.50 -3.66 -17.59
CA ILE A 435 7.15 -4.86 -18.37
C ILE A 435 5.72 -4.72 -18.89
N LEU A 436 5.55 -4.90 -20.20
CA LEU A 436 4.23 -4.99 -20.83
C LEU A 436 4.11 -6.22 -21.72
N CYS A 437 2.90 -6.76 -21.79
CA CYS A 437 2.54 -7.84 -22.69
C CYS A 437 1.83 -7.28 -23.95
N VAL A 438 1.95 -8.01 -25.06
CA VAL A 438 1.17 -7.72 -26.27
C VAL A 438 -0.30 -8.06 -25.98
N PRO A 439 -1.29 -7.24 -26.41
CA PRO A 439 -2.70 -7.58 -26.25
C PRO A 439 -3.04 -8.95 -26.86
N TYR A 440 -3.84 -9.74 -26.15
CA TYR A 440 -4.34 -11.04 -26.60
C TYR A 440 -5.81 -11.21 -26.21
N ILE A 441 -6.52 -12.13 -26.88
CA ILE A 441 -7.94 -12.40 -26.68
C ILE A 441 -8.11 -13.91 -26.43
N TYR A 442 -8.90 -14.26 -25.42
CA TYR A 442 -9.39 -15.63 -25.24
C TYR A 442 -10.73 -15.81 -25.94
N ILE A 443 -10.86 -16.86 -26.76
CA ILE A 443 -12.10 -17.22 -27.44
C ILE A 443 -12.57 -18.57 -26.89
N TYR A 444 -13.75 -18.57 -26.29
CA TYR A 444 -14.40 -19.77 -25.74
C TYR A 444 -15.59 -20.14 -26.61
N TYR A 445 -15.70 -21.41 -26.98
CA TYR A 445 -16.90 -21.96 -27.60
C TYR A 445 -17.69 -22.74 -26.56
N LEU A 446 -18.97 -22.37 -26.39
CA LEU A 446 -19.90 -23.07 -25.52
C LEU A 446 -20.87 -23.87 -26.40
N ILE A 447 -20.78 -25.21 -26.35
CA ILE A 447 -21.77 -26.08 -26.98
C ILE A 447 -22.82 -26.42 -25.94
N VAL A 448 -24.07 -26.03 -26.20
CA VAL A 448 -25.22 -26.36 -25.36
C VAL A 448 -25.96 -27.51 -26.02
N HIS A 449 -25.97 -28.67 -25.39
CA HIS A 449 -26.80 -29.79 -25.81
C HIS A 449 -28.22 -29.60 -25.26
N PHE A 450 -29.19 -29.44 -26.17
CA PHE A 450 -30.62 -29.34 -25.85
C PHE A 450 -31.26 -30.71 -25.61
#